data_AF-A0A1V6S5H2-F1
#
_entry.id   AF-A0A1V6S5H2-F1
#
_cell.length_a   1.000
_cell.length_b   1.000
_cell.length_c   1.000
_cell.angle_alpha   90.00
_cell.angle_beta   90.00
_cell.angle_gamma   90.00
#
_symmetry.space_group_name_H-M   'P 1'
#
loop_
_entity.id
_entity.type
_entity.pdbx_description
1 polymer ?
#
loop_
_entity_poly.entity_id
_entity_poly.type
_entity_poly.pdbx_seq_one_letter_code
_entity_poly.pdbx_strand_id
1 'polypeptide(L)' 'MVFDKSTANLALRLANIFTSLAPERLDAAFQNTREIQLSKADKVVAMEMMHVKTFEEAYKLNPTVPTIVRVFHVSP' A
#
# COMPACT_ATOMS: atom_id res chain seq x y z
N MET A 1 4.59 10.19 23.67
CA MET A 1 4.19 8.84 23.23
C MET A 1 5.44 7.98 23.21
N VAL A 2 5.54 6.99 24.11
CA VAL A 2 6.62 6.00 24.06
C VAL A 2 6.06 4.83 23.26
N PHE A 3 6.55 4.66 22.03
CA PHE A 3 6.23 3.47 21.25
C PHE A 3 7.00 2.31 21.88
N ASP A 4 6.28 1.29 22.33
CA ASP A 4 6.88 0.05 22.80
C ASP A 4 7.78 -0.53 21.69
N LYS A 5 8.94 -1.02 22.07
CA LYS A 5 9.99 -1.55 21.17
C LYS A 5 9.46 -2.71 20.31
N SER A 6 8.40 -3.39 20.78
CA SER A 6 7.67 -4.42 20.04
C SER A 6 6.84 -3.87 18.88
N THR A 7 6.16 -2.73 19.07
CA THR A 7 5.28 -2.11 18.08
C THR A 7 6.06 -1.42 16.96
N ALA A 8 7.19 -0.78 17.30
CA ALA A 8 8.11 -0.23 16.32
C ALA A 8 8.70 -1.31 15.38
N ASN A 9 8.80 -2.55 15.87
CA ASN A 9 9.31 -3.69 15.10
C ASN A 9 8.27 -4.20 14.08
N LEU A 10 6.98 -4.21 14.44
CA LEU A 10 5.92 -4.64 13.52
C LEU A 10 5.72 -3.66 12.37
N ALA A 11 5.64 -2.35 12.67
CA ALA A 11 5.47 -1.33 11.65
C ALA A 11 6.62 -1.35 10.62
N LEU A 12 7.86 -1.53 11.10
CA LEU A 12 9.03 -1.65 10.22
C LEU A 12 8.98 -2.93 9.36
N ARG A 13 8.56 -4.07 9.94
CA ARG A 13 8.39 -5.32 9.18
C ARG A 13 7.31 -5.19 8.12
N LEU A 14 6.18 -4.59 8.45
CA LEU A 14 5.09 -4.34 7.50
C LEU A 14 5.55 -3.45 6.36
N ALA A 15 6.26 -2.36 6.66
CA ALA A 15 6.83 -1.48 5.66
C ALA A 15 7.79 -2.24 4.72
N ASN A 16 8.70 -3.06 5.28
CA ASN A 16 9.63 -3.86 4.48
C ASN A 16 8.90 -4.86 3.58
N ILE A 17 7.90 -5.58 4.10
CA ILE A 17 7.06 -6.50 3.31
C ILE A 17 6.43 -5.74 2.14
N PHE A 18 5.83 -4.58 2.43
CA PHE A 18 5.15 -3.78 1.43
C PHE A 18 6.10 -3.20 0.38
N THR A 19 7.29 -2.71 0.73
CA THR A 19 8.22 -2.16 -0.26
C THR A 19 8.89 -3.24 -1.10
N SER A 20 9.14 -4.42 -0.54
CA SER A 20 9.99 -5.44 -1.17
C SER A 20 9.23 -6.51 -1.95
N LEU A 21 7.94 -6.73 -1.69
CA LEU A 21 7.16 -7.79 -2.33
C LEU A 21 6.19 -7.26 -3.38
N ALA A 22 5.99 -8.04 -4.45
CA ALA A 22 4.91 -7.84 -5.41
C ALA A 22 3.54 -8.20 -4.79
N PRO A 23 2.42 -7.63 -5.31
CA PRO A 23 1.09 -7.81 -4.72
C PRO A 23 0.72 -9.28 -4.46
N GLU A 24 1.02 -10.17 -5.39
CA GLU A 24 0.71 -11.60 -5.31
C GLU A 24 1.46 -12.34 -4.19
N ARG A 25 2.52 -11.74 -3.64
CA ARG A 25 3.29 -12.31 -2.53
C ARG A 25 2.95 -11.70 -1.17
N LEU A 26 2.17 -10.62 -1.13
CA LEU A 26 1.81 -9.93 0.10
C LEU A 26 0.93 -10.78 1.01
N ASP A 27 -0.06 -11.48 0.44
CA ASP A 27 -0.98 -12.30 1.24
C ASP A 27 -0.25 -13.38 2.03
N ALA A 28 0.62 -14.15 1.38
CA ALA A 28 1.46 -15.15 2.04
C ALA A 28 2.39 -14.53 3.11
N ALA A 29 2.96 -13.35 2.86
CA ALA A 29 3.82 -12.66 3.82
C ALA A 29 3.04 -12.18 5.07
N PHE A 30 1.81 -11.71 4.89
CA PHE A 30 0.94 -11.31 6.00
C PHE A 30 0.41 -12.53 6.78
N GLN A 31 0.12 -13.64 6.12
CA GLN A 31 -0.22 -14.91 6.79
C GLN A 31 0.93 -15.43 7.66
N ASN A 32 2.18 -15.29 7.20
CA ASN A 32 3.36 -15.73 7.94
C ASN A 32 3.79 -14.78 9.08
N THR A 33 3.17 -13.61 9.20
CA THR A 33 3.48 -12.65 10.28
C THR A 33 2.53 -12.87 11.44
N ARG A 34 3.01 -13.53 12.50
CA ARG A 34 2.20 -13.95 13.66
C ARG A 34 1.47 -12.77 14.33
N GLU A 35 2.13 -11.62 14.43
CA GLU A 35 1.57 -10.43 15.06
C GLU A 35 0.30 -9.94 14.34
N ILE A 36 0.29 -9.99 13.00
CA ILE A 36 -0.89 -9.69 12.18
C ILE A 36 -2.01 -10.69 12.50
N GLN A 37 -1.68 -11.98 12.62
CA GLN A 37 -2.69 -13.00 12.86
C GLN A 37 -3.40 -12.88 14.21
N LEU A 38 -2.72 -12.31 15.20
CA LEU A 38 -3.22 -12.16 16.57
C LEU A 38 -3.99 -10.86 16.82
N SER A 39 -3.88 -9.86 15.93
CA SER A 39 -4.43 -8.53 16.14
C SER A 39 -5.38 -8.11 15.03
N LYS A 40 -6.64 -7.80 15.40
CA LYS A 40 -7.66 -7.35 14.45
C LYS A 40 -7.24 -6.03 13.77
N ALA A 41 -6.61 -5.12 14.50
CA ALA A 41 -6.13 -3.86 13.95
C ALA A 41 -5.05 -4.10 12.89
N ASP A 42 -4.10 -4.98 13.17
CA ASP A 42 -2.99 -5.28 12.25
C ASP A 42 -3.47 -6.03 10.99
N LYS A 43 -4.54 -6.85 11.10
CA LYS A 43 -5.20 -7.45 9.92
C LYS A 43 -5.81 -6.39 8.99
N VAL A 44 -6.47 -5.38 9.55
CA VAL A 44 -7.05 -4.29 8.76
C VAL A 44 -5.92 -3.53 8.06
N VAL A 45 -4.84 -3.20 8.77
CA VAL A 45 -3.67 -2.54 8.17
C VAL A 45 -3.11 -3.37 7.02
N ALA A 46 -2.90 -4.68 7.21
CA ALA A 46 -2.40 -5.56 6.16
C ALA A 46 -3.32 -5.60 4.91
N MET A 47 -4.64 -5.61 5.11
CA MET A 47 -5.62 -5.57 4.03
C MET A 47 -5.57 -4.24 3.26
N GLU A 48 -5.53 -3.11 3.97
CA GLU A 48 -5.41 -1.79 3.33
C GLU A 48 -4.08 -1.65 2.57
N MET A 49 -2.99 -2.20 3.11
CA MET A 49 -1.71 -2.26 2.39
C MET A 49 -1.83 -3.08 1.09
N MET A 50 -2.56 -4.20 1.09
CA MET A 50 -2.82 -4.97 -0.13
C MET A 50 -3.61 -4.15 -1.16
N HIS A 51 -4.64 -3.42 -0.73
CA HIS A 51 -5.42 -2.53 -1.59
C HIS A 51 -4.56 -1.44 -2.22
N VAL A 52 -3.72 -0.75 -1.42
CA VAL A 52 -2.83 0.30 -1.91
C VAL A 52 -1.84 -0.26 -2.94
N LYS A 53 -1.20 -1.40 -2.66
CA LYS A 53 -0.24 -2.01 -3.59
C LYS A 53 -0.92 -2.38 -4.92
N THR A 54 -2.12 -2.95 -4.85
CA THR A 54 -2.89 -3.36 -6.03
C THR A 54 -3.29 -2.15 -6.87
N PHE A 55 -3.68 -1.06 -6.21
CA PHE A 55 -3.99 0.20 -6.87
C PHE A 55 -2.76 0.82 -7.56
N GLU A 56 -1.61 0.86 -6.89
CA GLU A 56 -0.36 1.38 -7.46
C GLU A 56 0.05 0.61 -8.72
N GLU A 57 -0.02 -0.73 -8.70
CA GLU A 57 0.28 -1.55 -9.88
C GLU A 57 -0.74 -1.34 -11.00
N ALA A 58 -2.03 -1.26 -10.69
CA ALA A 58 -3.06 -0.96 -11.69
C ALA A 58 -2.87 0.43 -12.33
N TYR A 59 -2.43 1.43 -11.56
CA TYR A 59 -2.13 2.77 -12.04
C TYR A 59 -0.88 2.79 -12.94
N LYS A 60 0.16 2.02 -12.62
CA LYS A 60 1.34 1.87 -13.50
C LYS A 60 0.99 1.24 -14.85
N LEU A 61 0.00 0.35 -14.89
CA LEU A 61 -0.46 -0.32 -16.11
C LEU A 61 -1.35 0.59 -16.98
N ASN A 62 -2.01 1.58 -16.39
CA ASN A 62 -2.80 2.59 -17.09
C ASN A 62 -2.26 4.00 -16.79
N PRO A 63 -1.18 4.44 -17.47
CA PRO A 63 -0.82 5.83 -17.51
C PRO A 63 -1.83 6.56 -18.40
N THR A 64 -3.09 6.67 -17.96
CA THR A 64 -3.96 7.74 -18.43
C THR A 64 -3.37 9.04 -17.90
N VAL A 65 -2.32 9.51 -18.57
CA VAL A 65 -1.92 10.91 -18.52
C VAL A 65 -3.22 11.67 -18.81
N PRO A 66 -3.74 12.48 -17.89
CA PRO A 66 -4.86 13.33 -18.23
C PRO A 66 -4.33 14.22 -19.36
N THR A 67 -4.84 14.05 -20.58
CA THR A 67 -4.57 15.01 -21.65
C THR A 67 -5.24 16.31 -21.23
N ILE A 68 -4.51 17.16 -20.50
CA ILE A 68 -4.96 18.50 -20.15
C ILE A 68 -4.94 19.31 -21.45
N VAL A 69 -6.01 19.22 -22.24
CA VAL A 69 -6.24 20.10 -23.38
C VAL A 69 -6.67 21.45 -22.83
N ARG A 70 -5.74 22.40 -22.71
CA ARG A 70 -6.08 23.80 -22.46
C ARG A 70 -6.63 24.41 -23.75
N VAL A 71 -7.95 24.42 -23.90
CA VAL A 71 -8.61 25.15 -24.99
C VAL A 71 -8.66 26.63 -24.61
N PHE A 72 -7.76 27.43 -25.18
CA PHE A 72 -7.87 28.88 -25.11
C PHE A 72 -8.87 29.33 -26.18
N HIS A 73 -10.04 29.81 -25.74
CA HIS A 73 -10.94 30.52 -26.64
C HIS A 73 -10.38 31.92 -26.86
N VAL A 74 -9.76 32.13 -28.02
CA VAL A 74 -9.51 33.48 -28.54
C VAL A 74 -10.79 33.92 -29.24
N SER A 75 -11.53 34.84 -28.63
CA SER A 75 -12.61 35.55 -29.31
C SER A 75 -12.03 36.53 -30.34
N PRO A 76 -12.73 36.77 -31.47
CA PRO A 76 -12.24 37.63 -32.56
C PRO A 76 -12.02 39.08 -32.15
#